data_AF-A0A1U7JFL4-F1
#
_entry.id   AF-A0A1U7JFL4-F1
#
_cell.length_a   1.000
_cell.length_b   1.000
_cell.length_c   1.000
_cell.angle_alpha   90.00
_cell.angle_beta   90.00
_cell.angle_gamma   90.00
#
_symmetry.space_group_name_H-M   'P 1'
#
loop_
_entity.id
_entity.type
_entity.pdbx_description
1 polymer ?
#
loop_
_entity_poly.entity_id
_entity_poly.type
_entity_poly.pdbx_seq_one_letter_code
_entity_poly.pdbx_strand_id
1 'polypeptide(L)'
;MEHLFVYGSLAPGASHEYLLTQVTGVWSRAYIRAHYQDRGFSEGAGYPALVPDELAEWLQGNVYSSEHLHRIWPDIDEWEGEEYVRVPVEVQCEDGSVLLAQAYVLRTLEQS
;
A
#
# COMPACT_ATOMS: atom_id res chain seq x y z
N MET A 1 -16.94 -2.36 -2.24
CA MET A 1 -15.69 -3.13 -2.15
C MET A 1 -14.53 -2.16 -2.18
N GLU A 2 -13.59 -2.30 -1.25
CA GLU A 2 -12.41 -1.44 -1.13
C GLU A 2 -11.17 -2.27 -1.43
N HIS A 3 -10.12 -1.60 -1.89
CA HIS A 3 -8.87 -2.23 -2.31
C HIS A 3 -7.70 -1.51 -1.65
N LEU A 4 -6.79 -2.28 -1.07
CA LEU A 4 -5.56 -1.78 -0.46
C LEU A 4 -4.37 -2.40 -1.19
N PHE A 5 -3.52 -1.57 -1.78
CA PHE A 5 -2.26 -2.01 -2.36
C PHE A 5 -1.19 -2.09 -1.30
N VAL A 6 -0.55 -3.25 -1.21
CA VAL A 6 0.42 -3.61 -0.19
C VAL A 6 1.71 -4.07 -0.86
N TYR A 7 2.81 -3.44 -0.45
CA TYR A 7 4.14 -3.61 -1.05
C TYR A 7 5.26 -3.81 0.00
N GLY A 8 4.91 -3.87 1.29
CA GLY A 8 5.86 -3.89 2.40
C GLY A 8 5.37 -4.70 3.60
N SER A 9 5.44 -4.15 4.82
CA SER A 9 5.20 -4.88 6.07
C SER A 9 3.78 -5.38 6.34
N LEU A 10 2.82 -5.03 5.49
CA LEU A 10 1.45 -5.57 5.51
C LEU A 10 1.30 -6.77 4.55
N ALA A 11 2.35 -7.15 3.82
CA ALA A 11 2.31 -8.24 2.84
C ALA A 11 1.96 -9.58 3.48
N PRO A 12 1.40 -10.52 2.70
CA PRO A 12 1.09 -11.85 3.23
C PRO A 12 2.34 -12.53 3.80
N GLY A 13 2.26 -12.98 5.05
CA GLY A 13 3.36 -13.58 5.83
C GLY A 13 4.19 -12.58 6.66
N ALA A 14 3.90 -11.29 6.61
CA ALA A 14 4.60 -10.28 7.40
C ALA A 14 4.00 -10.10 8.80
N SER A 15 4.74 -9.43 9.70
CA SER A 15 4.39 -9.26 11.12
C SER A 15 3.04 -8.58 11.36
N HIS A 16 2.54 -7.79 10.41
CA HIS A 16 1.28 -7.04 10.54
C HIS A 16 0.15 -7.53 9.61
N GLU A 17 0.31 -8.68 8.95
CA GLU A 17 -0.77 -9.29 8.16
C GLU A 17 -2.05 -9.46 9.00
N TYR A 18 -1.91 -9.72 10.30
CA TYR A 18 -3.03 -9.96 11.20
C TYR A 18 -4.09 -8.85 11.20
N LEU A 19 -3.69 -7.58 10.97
CA LEU A 19 -4.62 -6.45 10.85
C LEU A 19 -5.61 -6.65 9.68
N LEU A 20 -5.11 -7.15 8.54
CA LEU A 20 -5.92 -7.44 7.37
C LEU A 20 -6.76 -8.71 7.53
N THR A 21 -6.29 -9.68 8.32
CA THR A 21 -7.07 -10.89 8.64
C THR A 21 -8.30 -10.65 9.52
N GLN A 22 -8.39 -9.48 10.17
CA GLN A 22 -9.58 -9.10 10.95
C GLN A 22 -10.83 -8.89 10.08
N VAL A 23 -10.63 -8.65 8.79
CA VAL A 23 -11.71 -8.51 7.81
C VAL A 23 -11.60 -9.63 6.80
N THR A 24 -12.74 -10.14 6.30
CA THR A 24 -12.72 -11.13 5.23
C THR A 24 -12.44 -10.44 3.89
N GLY A 25 -11.40 -10.88 3.19
CA GLY A 25 -11.00 -10.33 1.90
C GLY A 25 -10.22 -11.33 1.06
N VAL A 26 -9.87 -10.89 -0.14
CA VAL A 26 -9.10 -11.68 -1.10
C VAL A 26 -7.80 -10.97 -1.44
N TRP A 27 -6.72 -11.75 -1.49
CA TRP A 27 -5.45 -11.28 -1.99
C TRP A 27 -5.36 -11.52 -3.49
N SER A 28 -4.90 -10.52 -4.23
CA SER A 28 -4.66 -10.63 -5.67
C SER A 28 -3.35 -9.97 -6.00
N ARG A 29 -2.56 -10.61 -6.87
CA ARG A 29 -1.31 -10.02 -7.35
C ARG A 29 -1.64 -8.84 -8.25
N ALA A 30 -0.92 -7.74 -8.04
CA ALA A 30 -1.07 -6.55 -8.84
C ALA A 30 0.25 -5.83 -9.01
N TYR A 31 0.26 -4.93 -9.97
CA TYR A 31 1.39 -4.14 -10.38
C TYR A 31 0.98 -2.68 -10.38
N ILE A 32 1.87 -1.80 -9.94
CA ILE A 32 1.66 -0.35 -9.99
C ILE A 32 2.80 0.30 -10.74
N ARG A 33 2.55 1.46 -11.33
CA ARG A 33 3.62 2.32 -11.82
C ARG A 33 3.93 3.35 -10.75
N ALA A 34 5.04 3.13 -10.05
CA ALA A 34 5.51 4.04 -9.03
C ALA A 34 7.03 3.96 -8.93
N HIS A 35 7.66 5.07 -8.55
CA HIS A 35 9.07 5.04 -8.16
C HIS A 35 9.18 4.47 -6.76
N TYR A 36 9.92 3.38 -6.62
CA TYR A 36 10.29 2.83 -5.31
C TYR A 36 11.52 3.60 -4.82
N GLN A 37 11.32 4.51 -3.87
CA GLN A 37 12.44 5.25 -3.30
C GLN A 37 12.96 4.50 -2.07
N ASP A 38 13.99 3.68 -2.28
CA ASP A 38 14.75 3.04 -1.21
C ASP A 38 15.56 4.11 -0.46
N ARG A 39 14.91 4.82 0.46
CA ARG A 39 15.64 5.59 1.48
C ARG A 39 16.11 4.59 2.51
N GLY A 40 17.28 3.99 2.24
CA GLY A 40 17.91 2.92 3.01
C GLY A 40 17.44 2.81 4.46
N PHE A 41 16.91 1.64 4.78
CA PHE A 41 16.43 1.19 6.08
C PHE A 41 17.45 1.52 7.18
N SER A 42 17.35 2.70 7.78
CA SER A 42 18.25 3.16 8.83
C SER A 42 17.39 3.58 10.01
N GLU A 43 17.41 2.77 11.07
CA GLU A 43 16.78 2.82 12.41
C GLU A 43 15.95 4.06 12.83
N GLY A 44 15.03 4.53 11.98
CA GLY A 44 14.25 5.75 12.18
C GLY A 44 13.81 6.46 10.90
N ALA A 45 14.27 6.01 9.73
CA ALA A 45 13.73 6.38 8.43
C ALA A 45 12.71 5.32 8.00
N GLY A 46 11.47 5.75 7.76
CA GLY A 46 10.34 4.89 7.42
C GLY A 46 10.56 3.92 6.26
N TYR A 47 9.63 2.96 6.15
CA TYR A 47 9.42 2.12 4.97
C TYR A 47 9.56 2.87 3.63
N PRO A 48 10.00 2.16 2.57
CA PRO A 48 10.18 2.72 1.23
C PRO A 48 8.98 3.54 0.78
N ALA A 49 9.22 4.76 0.29
CA ALA A 49 8.14 5.60 -0.22
C ALA A 49 7.80 5.18 -1.65
N LEU A 50 6.55 4.77 -1.87
CA LEU A 50 5.99 4.68 -3.21
C LEU A 50 5.57 6.06 -3.70
N VAL A 51 6.06 6.47 -4.86
CA VAL A 51 5.61 7.68 -5.55
C VAL A 51 4.92 7.27 -6.85
N PRO A 52 3.57 7.29 -6.93
CA PRO A 52 2.87 6.92 -8.16
C PRO A 52 3.27 7.86 -9.30
N ASP A 53 3.69 7.28 -10.42
CA ASP A 53 4.21 8.00 -11.58
C ASP A 53 4.01 7.15 -12.83
N GLU A 54 3.34 7.70 -13.84
CA GLU A 54 2.94 6.95 -15.04
C GLU A 54 4.12 6.52 -15.91
N LEU A 55 5.28 7.16 -15.73
CA LEU A 55 6.54 6.90 -16.44
C LEU A 55 7.47 5.97 -15.64
N ALA A 56 7.09 5.60 -14.42
CA ALA A 56 7.85 4.68 -13.58
C ALA A 56 7.75 3.23 -14.05
N GLU A 57 8.63 2.40 -13.48
CA GLU A 57 8.62 0.96 -13.68
C GLU A 57 7.43 0.30 -12.98
N TRP A 58 7.06 -0.88 -13.48
CA TRP A 58 6.03 -1.69 -12.85
C TRP A 58 6.60 -2.35 -11.59
N LEU A 59 6.11 -1.90 -10.43
CA LEU A 59 6.39 -2.51 -9.15
C LEU A 59 5.36 -3.59 -8.84
N GLN A 60 5.86 -4.78 -8.52
CA GLN A 60 5.03 -5.90 -8.09
C GLN A 60 4.61 -5.71 -6.63
N GLY A 61 3.32 -5.88 -6.35
CA GLY A 61 2.78 -5.95 -4.99
C GLY A 61 1.55 -6.85 -4.92
N ASN A 62 0.80 -6.70 -3.85
CA ASN A 62 -0.44 -7.42 -3.64
C ASN A 62 -1.56 -6.45 -3.30
N VAL A 63 -2.74 -6.68 -3.87
CA VAL A 63 -3.96 -5.97 -3.51
C VAL A 63 -4.78 -6.83 -2.60
N TYR A 64 -5.12 -6.28 -1.44
CA TYR A 64 -6.14 -6.84 -0.57
C TYR A 64 -7.49 -6.20 -0.89
N SER A 65 -8.46 -7.02 -1.30
CA SER A 65 -9.80 -6.57 -1.65
C SER A 65 -10.80 -7.06 -0.61
N SER A 66 -11.51 -6.15 0.04
CA SER A 66 -12.49 -6.47 1.08
C SER A 66 -13.62 -5.44 1.10
N GLU A 67 -14.83 -5.86 1.48
CA GLU A 67 -15.95 -4.95 1.74
C GLU A 67 -15.92 -4.33 3.14
N HIS A 68 -15.02 -4.81 4.01
CA HIS A 68 -14.90 -4.39 5.40
C HIS A 68 -13.57 -3.70 5.71
N LEU A 69 -12.75 -3.42 4.69
CA LEU A 69 -11.46 -2.74 4.83
C LEU A 69 -11.59 -1.40 5.56
N HIS A 70 -12.70 -0.68 5.37
CA HIS A 70 -13.00 0.54 6.12
C HIS A 70 -12.99 0.41 7.64
N ARG A 71 -13.24 -0.79 8.17
CA ARG A 71 -13.30 -1.02 9.61
C ARG A 71 -11.93 -1.02 10.26
N ILE A 72 -10.91 -1.43 9.51
CA ILE A 72 -9.51 -1.55 9.98
C ILE A 72 -8.63 -0.42 9.46
N TRP A 73 -9.14 0.44 8.58
CA TRP A 73 -8.45 1.67 8.20
C TRP A 73 -7.90 2.45 9.38
N PRO A 74 -8.67 2.76 10.45
CA PRO A 74 -8.14 3.50 11.59
C PRO A 74 -7.01 2.77 12.31
N ASP A 75 -7.08 1.45 12.48
CA ASP A 75 -5.99 0.67 13.09
C ASP A 75 -4.70 0.70 12.26
N ILE A 76 -4.83 0.64 10.93
CA ILE A 76 -3.66 0.73 10.04
C ILE A 76 -3.11 2.17 10.03
N ASP A 77 -3.98 3.18 10.03
CA ASP A 77 -3.61 4.60 10.07
C ASP A 77 -2.88 4.95 11.38
N GLU A 78 -3.34 4.41 12.51
CA GLU A 78 -2.69 4.57 13.82
C GLU A 78 -1.33 3.86 13.87
N TRP A 79 -1.20 2.70 13.23
CA TRP A 79 0.06 1.95 13.18
C TRP A 79 1.10 2.59 12.25
N GLU A 80 0.69 2.98 11.04
CA GLU A 80 1.54 3.71 10.09
C GLU A 80 1.90 5.10 10.65
N GLY A 81 1.00 5.69 11.44
CA GLY A 81 1.18 6.99 12.06
C GLY A 81 1.12 8.15 11.08
N GLU A 82 1.54 9.33 11.53
CA GLU A 82 1.49 10.57 10.74
C GLU A 82 2.47 10.58 9.56
N GLU A 83 3.41 9.64 9.55
CA GLU A 83 4.47 9.50 8.55
C GLU A 83 3.96 8.99 7.20
N TYR A 84 2.81 8.30 7.16
CA TYR A 84 2.20 7.83 5.93
C TYR A 84 0.81 8.40 5.73
N VAL A 85 0.41 8.54 4.48
CA VAL A 85 -0.93 8.94 4.09
C VAL A 85 -1.45 7.94 3.06
N ARG A 86 -2.75 7.65 3.13
CA ARG A 86 -3.41 6.89 2.07
C ARG A 86 -3.65 7.78 0.86
N VAL A 87 -3.15 7.34 -0.28
CA VAL A 87 -3.48 7.94 -1.57
C VAL A 87 -4.12 6.90 -2.48
N PRO A 88 -5.12 7.28 -3.28
CA PRO A 88 -5.63 6.42 -4.33
C PRO A 88 -4.56 6.26 -5.42
N VAL A 89 -4.28 5.02 -5.79
CA VAL A 89 -3.38 4.64 -6.89
C VAL A 89 -4.10 3.68 -7.83
N GLU A 90 -3.74 3.74 -9.11
CA GLU A 90 -4.19 2.77 -10.11
C GLU A 90 -3.26 1.56 -10.10
N VAL A 91 -3.86 0.39 -9.96
CA VAL A 91 -3.13 -0.88 -9.89
C VAL A 91 -3.65 -1.81 -10.97
N GLN A 92 -2.73 -2.47 -11.67
CA GLN A 92 -3.01 -3.46 -12.69
C GLN A 92 -2.94 -4.85 -12.08
N CYS A 93 -4.04 -5.58 -12.04
CA CYS A 93 -4.08 -6.97 -11.62
C CYS A 93 -3.36 -7.89 -12.62
N GLU A 94 -2.96 -9.08 -12.16
CA GLU A 94 -2.34 -10.12 -13.00
C GLU A 94 -3.24 -10.53 -14.20
N ASP A 95 -4.56 -10.40 -14.07
CA ASP A 95 -5.55 -10.62 -15.13
C ASP A 95 -5.57 -9.52 -16.22
N GLY A 96 -4.79 -8.45 -16.05
CA GLY A 96 -4.73 -7.29 -16.94
C GLY A 96 -5.77 -6.21 -16.64
N SER A 97 -6.75 -6.51 -15.78
CA SER A 97 -7.73 -5.56 -15.25
C SER A 97 -7.04 -4.46 -14.43
N VAL A 98 -7.48 -3.20 -14.59
CA VAL A 98 -7.01 -2.07 -13.78
C VAL A 98 -8.08 -1.70 -12.77
N LEU A 99 -7.69 -1.51 -11.52
CA LEU A 99 -8.58 -1.09 -10.44
C LEU A 99 -7.92 0.00 -9.60
N LEU A 100 -8.75 0.76 -8.88
CA LEU A 100 -8.28 1.80 -7.98
C LEU A 100 -8.13 1.22 -6.57
N ALA A 101 -6.93 1.32 -6.01
CA ALA A 101 -6.62 0.88 -4.66
C ALA A 101 -6.03 2.03 -3.83
N GLN A 102 -6.16 1.94 -2.52
CA GLN A 102 -5.45 2.82 -1.60
C GLN A 102 -4.04 2.27 -1.40
N ALA A 103 -3.02 3.08 -1.55
CA ALA A 103 -1.67 2.76 -1.13
C ALA A 103 -1.25 3.72 -0.02
N TYR A 104 -0.54 3.21 0.97
CA TYR A 104 0.14 4.06 1.92
C TYR A 104 1.44 4.56 1.30
N VAL A 105 1.56 5.88 1.22
CA VAL A 105 2.77 6.55 0.73
C VAL A 105 3.29 7.43 1.86
N LEU A 106 4.62 7.55 1.94
CA LEU A 106 5.23 8.43 2.90
C LEU A 106 4.70 9.86 2.66
N ARG A 107 4.27 10.52 3.73
CA ARG A 107 4.01 11.95 3.75
C ARG A 107 5.32 12.67 3.48
N THR A 108 5.68 12.85 2.21
CA THR A 108 6.81 13.73 1.89
C THR A 108 6.42 15.14 2.32
N LEU A 109 7.10 15.67 3.33
CA LEU A 109 7.03 17.08 3.72
C LEU A 109 7.80 17.90 2.67
N GLU A 110 7.31 17.91 1.42
CA GLU A 110 7.77 18.83 0.38
C GLU A 110 6.56 19.60 -0.15
N GLN A 111 6.00 20.45 0.71
CA GLN A 111 5.24 21.64 0.30
C GLN A 111 5.46 22.75 1.33
N SER A 112 6.63 23.40 1.28
CA SER A 112 6.81 24.77 1.77
C SER A 112 8.08 25.39 1.22
#